data_AF-A0A4Q1QSR7-F1
#
_entry.id   AF-A0A4Q1QSR7-F1
#
_cell.length_a   1.000
_cell.length_b   1.000
_cell.length_c   1.000
_cell.angle_alpha   90.00
_cell.angle_beta   90.00
_cell.angle_gamma   90.00
#
_symmetry.space_group_name_H-M   'P 1'
#
loop_
_entity.id
_entity.type
_entity.pdbx_description
1 polymer ?
#
loop_
_entity_poly.entity_id
_entity_poly.type
_entity_poly.pdbx_seq_one_letter_code
_entity_poly.pdbx_strand_id
1 'polypeptide(L)'
;HTPARAPPAAGREVFAQQLAGRGRVCGVQFRPGGFRPFTPERPVTDWTDRRLPLATAFGHTDATAAAVLEPDDEDARVAALDAVLTPLLRAEPRILDQARLAMRLADRIRTDRTIRRVADFARSEGMSLRALQRLFAGYVGVSPKWVVLRYRVHEALERAASDAEVDWAALAAELGYSDQAHLIRDVTATVGVPPTAYAR
;
A
#
# COMPACT_ATOMS: atom_id res chain seq x y z
N HIS A 1 16.32 -25.92 -4.64
CA HIS A 1 16.12 -24.58 -5.23
C HIS A 1 14.68 -24.18 -4.95
N THR A 2 14.46 -23.43 -3.88
CA THR A 2 13.11 -23.02 -3.44
C THR A 2 12.96 -21.54 -3.78
N PRO A 3 11.96 -21.14 -4.58
CA PRO A 3 11.74 -19.72 -4.85
C PRO A 3 11.35 -19.01 -3.55
N ALA A 4 12.16 -18.05 -3.12
CA ALA A 4 11.82 -17.17 -2.02
C ALA A 4 10.77 -16.17 -2.53
N ARG A 5 9.54 -16.28 -2.02
CA ARG A 5 8.47 -15.30 -2.25
C ARG A 5 8.65 -14.14 -1.28
N ALA A 6 9.07 -12.98 -1.77
CA ALA A 6 8.92 -11.72 -1.03
C ALA A 6 7.47 -11.23 -1.21
N PRO A 7 6.72 -10.90 -0.13
CA PRO A 7 5.39 -10.31 -0.28
C PRO A 7 5.50 -8.93 -0.95
N PRO A 8 4.54 -8.55 -1.83
CA PRO A 8 4.62 -7.29 -2.55
C PRO A 8 4.45 -6.10 -1.61
N ALA A 9 5.41 -5.18 -1.66
CA ALA A 9 5.41 -3.98 -0.81
C ALA A 9 4.43 -2.89 -1.28
N ALA A 10 3.99 -2.89 -2.55
CA ALA A 10 2.97 -1.96 -3.09
C ALA A 10 2.60 -2.25 -4.56
N GLY A 11 1.92 -3.36 -4.85
CA GLY A 11 1.41 -3.61 -6.20
C GLY A 11 0.24 -4.57 -6.22
N ARG A 12 -0.69 -4.36 -7.16
CA ARG A 12 -1.83 -5.26 -7.41
C ARG A 12 -1.43 -6.62 -7.99
N GLU A 13 -0.25 -6.78 -8.58
CA GLU A 13 0.18 -8.09 -9.11
C GLU A 13 1.15 -8.81 -8.17
N VAL A 14 0.96 -10.12 -8.00
CA VAL A 14 1.95 -11.01 -7.37
C VAL A 14 3.13 -11.17 -8.33
N PHE A 15 4.29 -10.61 -7.97
CA PHE A 15 5.52 -10.81 -8.72
C PHE A 15 6.42 -11.83 -8.03
N ALA A 16 7.06 -12.69 -8.83
CA ALA A 16 8.10 -13.60 -8.38
C ALA A 16 9.39 -13.26 -9.14
N GLN A 17 10.44 -12.88 -8.41
CA GLN A 17 11.78 -12.77 -8.97
C GLN A 17 12.54 -14.06 -8.69
N GLN A 18 13.03 -14.71 -9.73
CA GLN A 18 13.92 -15.85 -9.57
C GLN A 18 15.31 -15.31 -9.19
N LEU A 19 15.69 -15.48 -7.92
CA LEU A 19 17.04 -15.20 -7.44
C LEU A 19 17.96 -16.34 -7.93
N ALA A 20 18.94 -16.01 -8.78
CA ALA A 20 19.99 -16.93 -9.20
C ALA A 20 21.35 -16.44 -8.68
N GLY A 21 22.15 -17.34 -8.11
CA GLY A 21 23.45 -17.00 -7.51
C GLY A 21 23.34 -16.46 -6.07
N ARG A 22 24.32 -15.63 -5.65
CA ARG A 22 24.30 -14.88 -4.39
C ARG A 22 24.02 -13.42 -4.69
N GLY A 23 22.94 -12.88 -4.13
CA GLY A 23 22.56 -11.47 -4.25
C GLY A 23 21.92 -10.99 -2.96
N ARG A 24 22.01 -9.68 -2.70
CA ARG A 24 21.37 -9.03 -1.57
C ARG A 24 20.26 -8.11 -2.06
N VAL A 25 19.21 -7.99 -1.27
CA VAL A 25 18.11 -7.06 -1.49
C VAL A 25 17.96 -6.20 -0.24
N CYS A 26 17.85 -4.90 -0.42
CA CYS A 26 17.46 -3.95 0.61
C CYS A 26 16.18 -3.25 0.16
N GLY A 27 15.25 -3.04 1.08
CA GLY A 27 13.95 -2.45 0.78
C GLY A 27 13.45 -1.56 1.91
N VAL A 28 12.74 -0.50 1.54
CA VAL A 28 12.04 0.38 2.48
C VAL A 28 10.56 0.31 2.21
N GLN A 29 9.79 0.19 3.29
CA GLN A 29 8.35 0.28 3.23
C GLN A 29 7.89 1.54 3.97
N PHE A 30 7.13 2.38 3.26
CA PHE A 30 6.49 3.53 3.86
C PHE A 30 5.15 3.14 4.47
N ARG A 31 4.79 3.77 5.60
CA ARG A 31 3.40 3.72 6.09
C ARG A 31 2.46 4.31 5.03
N PRO A 32 1.23 3.80 4.84
CA PRO A 32 0.28 4.39 3.92
C PRO A 32 0.04 5.88 4.25
N GLY A 33 0.33 6.79 3.32
CA GLY A 33 0.32 8.25 3.59
C GLY A 33 1.70 8.89 3.81
N GLY A 34 2.73 8.09 4.11
CA GLY A 34 4.07 8.55 4.50
C GLY A 34 5.05 8.76 3.35
N PHE A 35 4.68 8.40 2.11
CA PHE A 35 5.58 8.50 0.96
C PHE A 35 5.64 9.90 0.34
N ARG A 36 4.53 10.64 0.36
CA ARG A 36 4.42 11.96 -0.30
C ARG A 36 5.53 12.97 0.06
N PRO A 37 6.04 13.05 1.31
CA PRO A 37 7.16 13.91 1.65
C PRO A 37 8.47 13.65 0.86
N PHE A 38 8.63 12.48 0.26
CA PHE A 38 9.80 12.11 -0.56
C PHE A 38 9.60 12.43 -2.06
N THR A 39 8.36 12.75 -2.47
CA THR A 39 7.98 13.07 -3.87
C THR A 39 6.90 14.16 -3.87
N PRO A 40 7.16 15.36 -3.32
CA PRO A 40 6.10 16.35 -3.12
C PRO A 40 5.47 16.86 -4.42
N GLU A 41 6.20 16.80 -5.54
CA GLU A 41 5.83 17.37 -6.83
C GLU A 41 4.62 16.69 -7.47
N ARG A 42 4.33 15.43 -7.11
CA ARG A 42 3.27 14.62 -7.73
C ARG A 42 2.45 13.87 -6.68
N PRO A 43 1.15 13.64 -6.91
CA PRO A 43 0.35 12.80 -6.03
C PRO A 43 0.83 11.34 -6.03
N VAL A 44 0.65 10.64 -4.90
CA VAL A 44 1.07 9.23 -4.77
C VAL A 44 0.34 8.30 -5.75
N THR A 45 -0.82 8.70 -6.28
CA THR A 45 -1.51 7.99 -7.37
C THR A 45 -0.64 7.78 -8.60
N ASP A 46 0.27 8.73 -8.90
CA ASP A 46 1.14 8.65 -10.08
C ASP A 46 2.26 7.60 -9.93
N TRP A 47 2.44 7.09 -8.71
CA TRP A 47 3.42 6.07 -8.34
C TRP A 47 2.78 4.71 -8.08
N THR A 48 1.45 4.67 -7.95
CA THR A 48 0.71 3.46 -7.59
C THR A 48 0.73 2.47 -8.76
N ASP A 49 0.93 1.19 -8.46
CA ASP A 49 1.04 0.10 -9.43
C ASP A 49 2.18 0.28 -10.46
N ARG A 50 3.27 0.96 -10.06
CA ARG A 50 4.45 1.15 -10.92
C ARG A 50 5.69 0.49 -10.31
N ARG A 51 6.52 -0.08 -11.19
CA ARG A 51 7.88 -0.50 -10.89
C ARG A 51 8.82 0.36 -11.73
N LEU A 52 9.61 1.19 -11.06
CA LEU A 52 10.50 2.14 -11.70
C LEU A 52 11.93 1.88 -11.22
N PRO A 53 12.94 1.96 -12.11
CA PRO A 53 14.33 2.00 -11.69
C PRO A 53 14.57 3.15 -10.71
N LEU A 54 15.45 2.96 -9.72
CA LEU A 54 15.77 3.97 -8.71
C LEU A 54 16.22 5.29 -9.36
N ALA A 55 17.00 5.19 -10.44
CA ALA A 55 17.45 6.33 -11.24
C ALA A 55 16.30 7.14 -11.85
N THR A 56 15.28 6.45 -12.37
CA THR A 56 14.12 7.11 -12.97
C THR A 56 13.21 7.73 -11.90
N ALA A 57 13.11 7.09 -10.73
CA ALA A 57 12.22 7.54 -9.65
C ALA A 57 12.80 8.72 -8.85
N PHE A 58 14.09 8.68 -8.52
CA PHE A 58 14.72 9.62 -7.58
C PHE A 58 16.02 10.25 -8.12
N GLY A 59 16.42 9.96 -9.36
CA GLY A 59 17.66 10.48 -9.94
C GLY A 59 18.94 9.87 -9.36
N HIS A 60 18.84 8.77 -8.60
CA HIS A 60 20.00 8.06 -8.05
C HIS A 60 20.70 7.17 -9.09
N THR A 61 21.88 6.68 -8.78
CA THR A 61 22.67 5.86 -9.70
C THR A 61 22.84 4.44 -9.17
N ASP A 62 23.36 3.54 -10.01
CA ASP A 62 23.74 2.20 -9.58
C ASP A 62 24.80 2.24 -8.46
N ALA A 63 25.62 3.29 -8.40
CA ALA A 63 26.56 3.52 -7.29
C ALA A 63 25.83 3.78 -5.96
N THR A 64 24.69 4.48 -5.96
CA THR A 64 23.85 4.64 -4.77
C THR A 64 23.29 3.30 -4.30
N ALA A 65 22.81 2.47 -5.22
CA ALA A 65 22.32 1.13 -4.89
C ALA A 65 23.45 0.22 -4.35
N ALA A 66 24.64 0.28 -4.96
CA ALA A 66 25.81 -0.46 -4.50
C ALA A 66 26.23 -0.06 -3.08
N ALA A 67 26.33 1.24 -2.79
CA ALA A 67 26.69 1.75 -1.46
C ALA A 67 25.74 1.28 -0.35
N VAL A 68 24.45 1.03 -0.67
CA VAL A 68 23.48 0.47 0.27
C VAL A 68 23.63 -1.05 0.44
N LEU A 69 24.05 -1.77 -0.60
CA LEU A 69 24.09 -3.25 -0.61
C LEU A 69 25.46 -3.84 -0.25
N GLU A 70 26.52 -3.04 -0.34
CA GLU A 70 27.91 -3.45 -0.10
C GLU A 70 28.20 -3.80 1.36
N PRO A 71 27.72 -3.03 2.37
CA PRO A 71 27.98 -3.38 3.77
C PRO A 71 27.41 -4.75 4.15
N ASP A 72 28.26 -5.59 4.75
CA ASP A 72 27.85 -6.90 5.27
C ASP A 72 26.98 -6.78 6.53
N ASP A 73 27.26 -5.75 7.34
CA ASP A 73 26.52 -5.43 8.56
C ASP A 73 25.15 -4.81 8.27
N GLU A 74 24.12 -5.18 9.03
CA GLU A 74 22.75 -4.71 8.82
C GLU A 74 22.57 -3.25 9.22
N ASP A 75 23.14 -2.84 10.36
CA ASP A 75 23.04 -1.46 10.85
C ASP A 75 23.75 -0.50 9.88
N ALA A 76 24.90 -0.91 9.33
CA ALA A 76 25.60 -0.16 8.30
C ALA A 76 24.75 0.04 7.03
N ARG A 77 23.96 -0.97 6.62
CA ARG A 77 23.04 -0.82 5.47
C ARG A 77 21.87 0.09 5.80
N VAL A 78 21.31 0.01 7.01
CA VAL A 78 20.26 0.93 7.48
C VAL A 78 20.77 2.37 7.45
N ALA A 79 21.98 2.61 7.99
CA ALA A 79 22.60 3.92 7.96
C ALA A 79 22.86 4.43 6.53
N ALA A 80 23.31 3.55 5.62
CA ALA A 80 23.49 3.90 4.21
C ALA A 80 22.15 4.28 3.55
N LEU A 81 21.09 3.55 3.86
CA LEU A 81 19.74 3.80 3.34
C LEU A 81 19.16 5.11 3.88
N ASP A 82 19.37 5.42 5.16
CA ASP A 82 19.00 6.69 5.76
C ASP A 82 19.76 7.86 5.13
N ALA A 83 21.05 7.68 4.82
CA ALA A 83 21.86 8.69 4.12
C ALA A 83 21.32 8.97 2.70
N VAL A 84 20.71 7.99 2.04
CA VAL A 84 20.07 8.15 0.73
C VAL A 84 18.69 8.80 0.85
N LEU A 85 17.87 8.38 1.81
CA LEU A 85 16.47 8.81 1.92
C LEU A 85 16.29 10.16 2.62
N THR A 86 17.10 10.47 3.63
CA THR A 86 16.95 11.70 4.42
C THR A 86 17.04 12.97 3.56
N PRO A 87 17.96 13.11 2.59
CA PRO A 87 18.01 14.29 1.71
C PRO A 87 16.82 14.44 0.77
N LEU A 88 16.10 13.35 0.48
CA LEU A 88 14.88 13.37 -0.33
C LEU A 88 13.67 13.90 0.46
N LEU A 89 13.71 13.82 1.80
CA LEU A 89 12.62 14.26 2.64
C LEU A 89 12.41 15.78 2.51
N ARG A 90 11.19 16.18 2.15
CA ARG A 90 10.80 17.57 2.05
C ARG A 90 9.99 17.96 3.27
N ALA A 91 10.63 18.69 4.18
CA ALA A 91 10.08 19.06 5.48
C ALA A 91 9.12 20.26 5.43
N GLU A 92 8.38 20.44 4.33
CA GLU A 92 7.38 21.50 4.23
C GLU A 92 6.23 21.22 5.21
N PRO A 93 5.91 22.15 6.14
CA PRO A 93 4.95 21.88 7.22
C PRO A 93 3.61 21.35 6.72
N ARG A 94 3.06 21.97 5.67
CA ARG A 94 1.78 21.58 5.08
C ARG A 94 1.78 20.15 4.55
N ILE A 95 2.87 19.73 3.90
CA ILE A 95 2.99 18.37 3.35
C ILE A 95 3.11 17.36 4.49
N LEU A 96 3.92 17.66 5.50
CA LEU A 96 4.08 16.79 6.66
C LEU A 96 2.77 16.63 7.45
N ASP A 97 2.01 17.70 7.64
CA ASP A 97 0.74 17.64 8.37
C ASP A 97 -0.33 16.84 7.62
N GLN A 98 -0.42 17.02 6.30
CA GLN A 98 -1.31 16.21 5.48
C GLN A 98 -0.86 14.75 5.40
N ALA A 99 0.44 14.47 5.36
CA ALA A 99 0.97 13.10 5.44
C ALA A 99 0.61 12.43 6.77
N ARG A 100 0.79 13.15 7.89
CA ARG A 100 0.37 12.69 9.22
C ARG A 100 -1.13 12.42 9.28
N LEU A 101 -1.96 13.31 8.73
CA LEU A 101 -3.41 13.11 8.65
C LEU A 101 -3.74 11.86 7.82
N ALA A 102 -3.18 11.73 6.62
CA ALA A 102 -3.40 10.57 5.75
C ALA A 102 -3.00 9.26 6.44
N MET A 103 -1.85 9.23 7.11
CA MET A 103 -1.40 8.07 7.88
C MET A 103 -2.38 7.70 8.99
N ARG A 104 -2.83 8.67 9.79
CA ARG A 104 -3.82 8.40 10.86
C ARG A 104 -5.13 7.86 10.31
N LEU A 105 -5.64 8.45 9.22
CA LEU A 105 -6.92 8.02 8.63
C LEU A 105 -6.82 6.64 7.99
N ALA A 106 -5.72 6.34 7.29
CA ALA A 106 -5.48 5.01 6.74
C ALA A 106 -5.33 3.96 7.84
N ASP A 107 -4.67 4.30 8.95
CA ASP A 107 -4.53 3.42 10.11
C ASP A 107 -5.86 3.18 10.84
N ARG A 108 -6.72 4.22 10.95
CA ARG A 108 -8.08 4.05 11.45
C ARG A 108 -8.89 3.08 10.59
N ILE A 109 -8.89 3.24 9.26
CA ILE A 109 -9.59 2.30 8.37
C ILE A 109 -9.05 0.87 8.53
N ARG A 110 -7.75 0.71 8.78
CA ARG A 110 -7.11 -0.60 9.01
C ARG A 110 -7.57 -1.25 10.33
N THR A 111 -7.72 -0.47 11.38
CA THR A 111 -7.91 -0.96 12.75
C THR A 111 -9.37 -0.98 13.21
N ASP A 112 -10.21 -0.11 12.65
CA ASP A 112 -11.62 0.04 12.99
C ASP A 112 -12.51 -0.63 11.94
N ARG A 113 -12.89 -1.88 12.23
CA ARG A 113 -13.74 -2.73 11.37
C ARG A 113 -15.18 -2.22 11.25
N THR A 114 -15.59 -1.26 12.07
CA THR A 114 -16.95 -0.69 11.99
C THR A 114 -17.09 0.30 10.83
N ILE A 115 -15.98 0.74 10.24
CA ILE A 115 -15.96 1.64 9.09
C ILE A 115 -16.45 0.89 7.84
N ARG A 116 -17.73 1.09 7.50
CA ARG A 116 -18.36 0.47 6.33
C ARG A 116 -18.56 1.42 5.17
N ARG A 117 -18.85 2.69 5.45
CA ARG A 117 -19.14 3.71 4.44
C ARG A 117 -18.15 4.85 4.53
N VAL A 118 -17.48 5.13 3.42
CA VAL A 118 -16.49 6.21 3.33
C VAL A 118 -17.11 7.57 3.66
N ALA A 119 -18.37 7.81 3.26
CA ALA A 119 -19.06 9.06 3.56
C ALA A 119 -19.29 9.25 5.07
N ASP A 120 -19.62 8.18 5.79
CA ASP A 120 -19.86 8.22 7.22
C ASP A 120 -18.54 8.43 7.98
N PHE A 121 -17.48 7.74 7.55
CA PHE A 121 -16.12 7.93 8.05
C PHE A 121 -15.61 9.36 7.81
N ALA A 122 -15.81 9.91 6.62
CA ALA A 122 -15.44 11.30 6.35
C ALA A 122 -16.14 12.26 7.32
N ARG A 123 -17.45 12.08 7.55
CA ARG A 123 -18.20 12.91 8.50
C ARG A 123 -17.71 12.74 9.94
N SER A 124 -17.40 11.52 10.39
CA SER A 124 -16.86 11.29 11.74
C SER A 124 -15.49 11.93 11.96
N GLU A 125 -14.72 12.15 10.88
CA GLU A 125 -13.42 12.82 10.90
C GLU A 125 -13.54 14.34 10.64
N GLY A 126 -14.75 14.89 10.58
CA GLY A 126 -14.97 16.32 10.30
C GLY A 126 -14.59 16.74 8.87
N MET A 127 -14.55 15.80 7.93
CA MET A 127 -14.15 16.03 6.54
C MET A 127 -15.33 15.88 5.57
N SER A 128 -15.30 16.62 4.46
CA SER A 128 -16.13 16.26 3.32
C SER A 128 -15.59 15.01 2.63
N LEU A 129 -16.48 14.21 2.01
CA LEU A 129 -16.10 13.04 1.23
C LEU A 129 -15.06 13.38 0.16
N ARG A 130 -15.25 14.51 -0.54
CA ARG A 130 -14.33 14.99 -1.58
C ARG A 130 -12.95 15.33 -1.03
N ALA A 131 -12.87 15.94 0.17
CA ALA A 131 -11.60 16.24 0.81
C ALA A 131 -10.84 14.96 1.20
N LEU A 132 -11.54 13.98 1.77
CA LEU A 132 -10.97 12.68 2.12
C LEU A 132 -10.44 11.94 0.88
N GLN A 133 -11.23 11.87 -0.19
CA GLN A 133 -10.83 11.24 -1.45
C GLN A 133 -9.58 11.91 -2.04
N ARG A 134 -9.53 13.24 -2.06
CA ARG A 134 -8.37 14.00 -2.56
C ARG A 134 -7.12 13.77 -1.71
N LEU A 135 -7.26 13.74 -0.38
CA LEU A 135 -6.16 13.43 0.53
C LEU A 135 -5.59 12.03 0.25
N PHE A 136 -6.46 11.04 0.16
CA PHE A 136 -6.08 9.65 -0.10
C PHE A 136 -5.41 9.48 -1.46
N ALA A 137 -5.95 10.06 -2.53
CA ALA A 137 -5.28 10.08 -3.82
C ALA A 137 -3.89 10.75 -3.76
N GLY A 138 -3.80 11.88 -3.06
CA GLY A 138 -2.56 12.65 -2.96
C GLY A 138 -1.46 11.99 -2.14
N TYR A 139 -1.80 11.26 -1.07
CA TYR A 139 -0.83 10.80 -0.06
C TYR A 139 -0.77 9.28 0.11
N VAL A 140 -1.89 8.58 -0.11
CA VAL A 140 -1.96 7.12 0.03
C VAL A 140 -1.82 6.43 -1.33
N GLY A 141 -2.26 7.08 -2.42
CA GLY A 141 -2.19 6.58 -3.79
C GLY A 141 -3.42 5.80 -4.27
N VAL A 142 -4.38 5.56 -3.38
CA VAL A 142 -5.60 4.78 -3.64
C VAL A 142 -6.80 5.46 -3.00
N SER A 143 -8.01 5.10 -3.41
CA SER A 143 -9.23 5.68 -2.82
C SER A 143 -9.47 5.16 -1.39
N PRO A 144 -10.16 5.92 -0.51
CA PRO A 144 -10.52 5.41 0.81
C PRO A 144 -11.44 4.18 0.74
N LYS A 145 -12.32 4.12 -0.27
CA LYS A 145 -13.20 2.95 -0.51
C LYS A 145 -12.36 1.70 -0.74
N TRP A 146 -11.28 1.82 -1.51
CA TRP A 146 -10.39 0.70 -1.75
C TRP A 146 -9.71 0.21 -0.47
N VAL A 147 -9.24 1.12 0.38
CA VAL A 147 -8.59 0.75 1.64
C VAL A 147 -9.58 0.00 2.55
N VAL A 148 -10.82 0.48 2.68
CA VAL A 148 -11.89 -0.22 3.42
C VAL A 148 -12.12 -1.62 2.84
N LEU A 149 -12.29 -1.71 1.52
CA LEU A 149 -12.53 -2.97 0.82
C LEU A 149 -11.39 -3.98 1.06
N ARG A 150 -10.14 -3.54 0.92
CA ARG A 150 -8.94 -4.37 1.11
C ARG A 150 -8.95 -5.04 2.48
N TYR A 151 -9.16 -4.28 3.55
CA TYR A 151 -9.13 -4.84 4.90
C TYR A 151 -10.31 -5.77 5.18
N ARG A 152 -11.49 -5.48 4.62
CA ARG A 152 -12.64 -6.37 4.74
C ARG A 152 -12.46 -7.70 4.01
N VAL A 153 -11.78 -7.69 2.85
CA VAL A 153 -11.39 -8.93 2.17
C VAL A 153 -10.36 -9.69 2.99
N HIS A 154 -9.33 -9.04 3.53
CA HIS A 154 -8.36 -9.70 4.41
C HIS A 154 -9.03 -10.33 5.64
N GLU A 155 -9.96 -9.63 6.30
CA GLU A 155 -10.74 -10.17 7.41
C GLU A 155 -11.58 -11.38 6.98
N ALA A 156 -12.28 -11.30 5.85
CA ALA A 156 -13.07 -12.42 5.34
C ALA A 156 -12.19 -13.66 5.07
N LEU A 157 -10.98 -13.45 4.55
CA LEU A 157 -10.00 -14.51 4.30
C LEU A 157 -9.42 -15.10 5.60
N GLU A 158 -9.13 -14.28 6.60
CA GLU A 158 -8.71 -14.76 7.93
C GLU A 158 -9.80 -15.64 8.58
N ARG A 159 -11.07 -15.25 8.42
CA ARG A 159 -12.22 -16.04 8.89
C ARG A 159 -12.38 -17.32 8.07
N ALA A 160 -12.17 -17.27 6.75
CA ALA A 160 -12.18 -18.44 5.86
C ALA A 160 -11.13 -19.49 6.20
N ALA A 161 -9.94 -19.03 6.60
CA ALA A 161 -8.86 -19.92 7.03
C ALA A 161 -9.18 -20.59 8.37
N SER A 162 -10.18 -20.09 9.10
CA SER A 162 -10.65 -20.60 10.39
C SER A 162 -11.92 -21.46 10.28
N ASP A 163 -12.80 -21.18 9.31
CA ASP A 163 -14.04 -21.91 8.99
C ASP A 163 -14.24 -22.02 7.46
N ALA A 164 -14.65 -23.20 6.98
CA ALA A 164 -14.38 -23.71 5.64
C ALA A 164 -14.92 -22.96 4.40
N GLU A 165 -15.81 -21.96 4.50
CA GLU A 165 -16.34 -21.23 3.32
C GLU A 165 -16.68 -19.75 3.58
N VAL A 166 -16.28 -18.87 2.65
CA VAL A 166 -16.65 -17.44 2.64
C VAL A 166 -17.91 -17.22 1.82
N ASP A 167 -18.93 -16.61 2.43
CA ASP A 167 -20.08 -16.07 1.72
C ASP A 167 -19.74 -14.72 1.06
N TRP A 168 -19.29 -14.79 -0.19
CA TRP A 168 -18.95 -13.63 -1.00
C TRP A 168 -20.17 -12.76 -1.37
N ALA A 169 -21.37 -13.33 -1.41
CA ALA A 169 -22.59 -12.60 -1.73
C ALA A 169 -23.01 -11.71 -0.55
N ALA A 170 -22.97 -12.26 0.67
CA ALA A 170 -23.18 -11.48 1.89
C ALA A 170 -22.17 -10.35 2.03
N LEU A 171 -20.88 -10.62 1.79
CA LEU A 171 -19.83 -9.60 1.83
C LEU A 171 -20.07 -8.47 0.82
N ALA A 172 -20.50 -8.80 -0.40
CA ALA A 172 -20.84 -7.81 -1.42
C ALA A 172 -21.96 -6.87 -0.96
N ALA A 173 -23.05 -7.42 -0.40
CA ALA A 173 -24.17 -6.64 0.12
C ALA A 173 -23.74 -5.70 1.25
N GLU A 174 -22.94 -6.18 2.21
CA GLU A 174 -22.45 -5.35 3.32
C GLU A 174 -21.49 -4.23 2.89
N LEU A 175 -20.83 -4.39 1.73
CA LEU A 175 -19.95 -3.40 1.12
C LEU A 175 -20.68 -2.42 0.20
N GLY A 176 -22.00 -2.61 0.01
CA GLY A 176 -22.83 -1.80 -0.87
C GLY A 176 -22.66 -2.10 -2.36
N TYR A 177 -22.18 -3.30 -2.69
CA TYR A 177 -22.18 -3.81 -4.06
C TYR A 177 -23.54 -4.42 -4.40
N SER A 178 -23.91 -4.32 -5.69
CA SER A 178 -25.16 -4.91 -6.20
C SER A 178 -25.19 -6.43 -6.09
N ASP A 179 -24.02 -7.07 -6.25
CA ASP A 179 -23.87 -8.51 -6.32
C ASP A 179 -22.39 -8.92 -6.13
N GLN A 180 -22.16 -10.22 -5.93
CA GLN A 180 -20.84 -10.82 -5.80
C GLN A 180 -19.95 -10.56 -7.03
N ALA A 181 -20.50 -10.56 -8.26
CA ALA A 181 -19.70 -10.40 -9.48
C ALA A 181 -19.17 -8.97 -9.62
N HIS A 182 -19.93 -7.96 -9.17
CA HIS A 182 -19.49 -6.57 -9.06
C HIS A 182 -18.37 -6.44 -8.01
N LEU A 183 -18.54 -7.05 -6.83
CA LEU A 183 -17.48 -7.13 -5.82
C LEU A 183 -16.21 -7.78 -6.38
N ILE A 184 -16.31 -8.97 -6.98
CA ILE A 184 -15.15 -9.72 -7.49
C ILE A 184 -14.46 -8.95 -8.61
N ARG A 185 -15.19 -8.31 -9.53
CA ARG A 185 -14.59 -7.47 -10.58
C ARG A 185 -13.82 -6.30 -9.98
N ASP A 186 -14.41 -5.58 -9.03
CA ASP A 186 -13.74 -4.48 -8.35
C ASP A 186 -12.53 -5.00 -7.57
N VAL A 187 -12.64 -6.07 -6.79
CA VAL A 187 -11.50 -6.62 -6.03
C VAL A 187 -10.40 -7.11 -6.98
N THR A 188 -10.73 -7.84 -8.05
CA THR A 188 -9.74 -8.36 -9.00
C THR A 188 -9.04 -7.21 -9.74
N ALA A 189 -9.79 -6.21 -10.20
CA ALA A 189 -9.22 -5.02 -10.83
C ALA A 189 -8.33 -4.22 -9.86
N THR A 190 -8.58 -4.33 -8.55
CA THR A 190 -7.95 -3.50 -7.54
C THR A 190 -6.96 -4.21 -6.60
N VAL A 191 -6.86 -5.54 -6.64
CA VAL A 191 -5.93 -6.38 -5.85
C VAL A 191 -5.17 -7.35 -6.76
N GLY A 192 -5.47 -7.35 -8.07
CA GLY A 192 -4.85 -8.12 -9.16
C GLY A 192 -4.93 -9.64 -9.05
N VAL A 193 -5.54 -10.16 -7.99
CA VAL A 193 -5.97 -11.54 -7.87
C VAL A 193 -7.42 -11.59 -7.35
N PRO A 194 -8.25 -12.50 -7.88
CA PRO A 194 -9.61 -12.66 -7.39
C PRO A 194 -9.59 -13.11 -5.91
N PRO A 195 -10.56 -12.66 -5.10
CA PRO A 195 -10.65 -13.07 -3.69
C PRO A 195 -10.68 -14.59 -3.49
N THR A 196 -11.27 -15.33 -4.45
CA THR A 196 -11.33 -16.80 -4.46
C THR A 196 -9.95 -17.47 -4.62
N ALA A 197 -8.93 -16.75 -5.09
CA ALA A 197 -7.56 -17.26 -5.16
C ALA A 197 -6.89 -17.39 -3.78
N TYR A 198 -7.44 -16.73 -2.77
CA TYR A 198 -6.98 -16.79 -1.37
C TYR A 198 -7.74 -17.83 -0.53
N ALA A 199 -8.84 -18.38 -1.03
CA ALA A 199 -9.66 -19.37 -0.34
C ALA A 199 -9.20 -20.83 -0.60
N ARG A 200 -7.88 -21.05 -0.72
CA ARG A 200 -7.28 -22.38 -0.93
C ARG A 200 -6.37 -22.76 0.21
#